data_AF-A0A0S8G3F2-F1
#
_entry.id   AF-A0A0S8G3F2-F1
#
_cell.length_a   1.000
_cell.length_b   1.000
_cell.length_c   1.000
_cell.angle_alpha   90.00
_cell.angle_beta   90.00
_cell.angle_gamma   90.00
#
_symmetry.space_group_name_H-M   'P 1'
#
loop_
_entity.id
_entity.type
_entity.pdbx_description
1 polymer ?
#
loop_
_entity_poly.entity_id
_entity_poly.type
_entity_poly.pdbx_seq_one_letter_code
_entity_poly.pdbx_strand_id
1 'polypeptide(L)'
;MTRLIVSLCFVFSLFAHEEQPIHSYLDSIELGQAIAYKNLKIFPLVVKKMSSQSYTTLDQAMKKGWLNIREIGSGDVNSVEIKNTSAHMVFIMLLPPRSGWVRAPVYCVEHGRWTHVTPEFKSEELLVPNALRKKAKITESQSDVWDEIASCQDRLGIVSETRTVRANYADERIQKRIDEYVQQFERIPVLSHNTVGVIVTTGDRIICCDIFANNTLLAKLWKKLVRSYAMDALDGDKATVTNDMVMAFLSSLENARYIVAK
;
A
#
# COMPACT_ATOMS: atom_id res chain seq x y z
N MET A 1 23.78 -5.09 -10.67
CA MET A 1 22.68 -4.44 -11.42
C MET A 1 21.37 -4.73 -10.68
N THR A 2 21.02 -3.85 -9.73
CA THR A 2 19.95 -4.09 -8.74
C THR A 2 18.60 -3.86 -9.42
N ARG A 3 17.83 -4.93 -9.65
CA ARG A 3 16.48 -4.84 -10.23
C ARG A 3 15.54 -4.18 -9.21
N LEU A 4 15.12 -2.95 -9.48
CA LEU A 4 14.10 -2.24 -8.70
C LEU A 4 12.73 -2.86 -9.04
N ILE A 5 12.26 -3.81 -8.22
CA ILE A 5 10.88 -4.31 -8.32
C ILE A 5 9.98 -3.28 -7.63
N VAL A 6 9.24 -2.49 -8.42
CA VAL A 6 8.18 -1.61 -7.95
C VAL A 6 6.85 -2.34 -8.13
N SER A 7 6.16 -2.60 -7.02
CA SER A 7 4.84 -3.22 -7.03
C SER A 7 3.77 -2.14 -7.25
N LEU A 8 3.43 -1.89 -8.51
CA LEU A 8 2.34 -0.99 -8.91
C LEU A 8 1.02 -1.78 -8.92
N CYS A 9 0.09 -1.49 -8.00
CA CYS A 9 -1.28 -2.03 -8.07
C CYS A 9 -2.12 -1.17 -9.02
N PHE A 10 -2.15 -1.51 -10.30
CA PHE A 10 -3.03 -0.89 -11.29
C PHE A 10 -4.27 -1.74 -11.55
N VAL A 11 -5.39 -1.06 -11.77
CA VAL A 11 -6.70 -1.67 -11.95
C VAL A 11 -7.36 -1.14 -13.20
N PHE A 12 -7.44 -1.99 -14.21
CA PHE A 12 -8.37 -1.87 -15.32
C PHE A 12 -9.46 -2.93 -15.15
N SER A 13 -10.71 -2.51 -14.99
CA SER A 13 -11.85 -3.39 -15.12
C SER A 13 -12.38 -3.31 -16.55
N LEU A 14 -12.49 -4.49 -17.19
CA LEU A 14 -13.08 -4.76 -18.51
C LEU A 14 -12.36 -4.10 -19.70
N PHE A 15 -11.27 -4.73 -20.17
CA PHE A 15 -11.07 -5.18 -21.56
C PHE A 15 -9.78 -6.00 -21.56
N ALA A 16 -9.92 -7.31 -21.67
CA ALA A 16 -8.79 -8.22 -21.81
C ALA A 16 -8.22 -8.07 -23.23
N HIS A 17 -7.48 -6.98 -23.51
CA HIS A 17 -6.52 -6.94 -24.63
C HIS A 17 -5.56 -5.73 -24.71
N GLU A 18 -5.51 -4.83 -23.74
CA GLU A 18 -4.98 -3.49 -24.03
C GLU A 18 -3.87 -3.08 -23.03
N GLU A 19 -2.60 -3.23 -23.42
CA GLU A 19 -1.47 -2.57 -22.73
C GLU A 19 -1.51 -1.04 -22.97
N GLN A 20 -2.11 -0.60 -24.10
CA GLN A 20 -2.18 0.80 -24.53
C GLN A 20 -2.87 1.79 -23.56
N PRO A 21 -3.94 1.44 -22.84
CA PRO A 21 -4.59 2.33 -21.87
C PRO A 21 -3.75 2.62 -20.64
N ILE A 22 -2.88 1.69 -20.21
CA ILE A 22 -1.97 1.92 -19.07
C ILE A 22 -0.91 2.94 -19.49
N HIS A 23 -0.29 2.76 -20.67
CA HIS A 23 0.68 3.72 -21.20
C HIS A 23 0.06 5.11 -21.36
N SER A 24 -1.09 5.21 -22.04
CA SER A 24 -1.77 6.50 -22.21
C SER A 24 -2.17 7.16 -20.88
N TYR A 25 -2.51 6.36 -19.86
CA TYR A 25 -2.80 6.89 -18.54
C TYR A 25 -1.54 7.38 -17.82
N LEU A 26 -0.44 6.62 -17.88
CA LEU A 26 0.85 7.01 -17.30
C LEU A 26 1.42 8.27 -17.98
N ASP A 27 1.29 8.38 -19.30
CA ASP A 27 1.69 9.56 -20.08
C ASP A 27 0.91 10.82 -19.67
N SER A 28 -0.29 10.65 -19.11
CA SER A 28 -1.12 11.76 -18.63
C SER A 28 -0.75 12.25 -17.23
N ILE A 29 0.18 11.57 -16.55
CA ILE A 29 0.62 11.91 -15.20
C ILE A 29 1.63 13.04 -15.26
N GLU A 30 1.33 14.10 -14.53
CA GLU A 30 2.21 15.23 -14.29
C GLU A 30 2.68 15.22 -12.83
N LEU A 31 3.94 15.62 -12.63
CA LEU A 31 4.54 15.70 -11.32
C LEU A 31 4.13 17.00 -10.63
N GLY A 32 3.47 16.88 -9.48
CA GLY A 32 3.18 18.01 -8.61
C GLY A 32 4.42 18.51 -7.86
N GLN A 33 4.27 19.62 -7.15
CA GLN A 33 5.35 20.16 -6.32
C GLN A 33 5.71 19.16 -5.20
N ALA A 34 6.98 18.77 -5.15
CA ALA A 34 7.48 17.86 -4.14
C ALA A 34 7.43 18.49 -2.75
N ILE A 35 7.05 17.69 -1.75
CA ILE A 35 7.01 18.09 -0.35
C ILE A 35 8.00 17.21 0.40
N ALA A 36 8.88 17.83 1.18
CA ALA A 36 9.89 17.13 1.96
C ALA A 36 9.70 17.42 3.44
N TYR A 37 9.82 16.38 4.27
CA TYR A 37 9.89 16.51 5.71
C TYR A 37 10.89 15.50 6.25
N LYS A 38 11.89 16.02 6.97
CA LYS A 38 13.06 15.25 7.45
C LYS A 38 13.70 14.46 6.32
N ASN A 39 13.48 13.16 6.32
CA ASN A 39 14.15 12.20 5.45
C ASN A 39 13.17 11.53 4.47
N LEU A 40 11.90 11.97 4.46
CA LEU A 40 10.88 11.56 3.51
C LEU A 40 10.58 12.70 2.54
N LYS A 41 10.53 12.39 1.25
CA LYS A 41 10.07 13.33 0.21
C LYS A 41 8.98 12.65 -0.61
N ILE A 42 7.87 13.36 -0.79
CA ILE A 42 6.69 12.89 -1.51
C ILE A 42 6.45 13.80 -2.71
N PHE A 43 6.28 13.17 -3.87
CA PHE A 43 5.96 13.82 -5.12
C PHE A 43 4.51 13.48 -5.49
N PRO A 44 3.57 14.43 -5.43
CA PRO A 44 2.20 14.19 -5.87
C PRO A 44 2.16 13.87 -7.37
N LEU A 45 1.31 12.91 -7.75
CA LEU A 45 1.05 12.57 -9.14
C LEU A 45 -0.35 13.08 -9.51
N VAL A 46 -0.41 13.96 -10.50
CA VAL A 46 -1.62 14.67 -10.92
C VAL A 46 -1.97 14.25 -12.35
N VAL A 47 -3.26 14.06 -12.64
CA VAL A 47 -3.71 13.71 -14.01
C VAL A 47 -4.66 14.77 -14.57
N LYS A 48 -4.68 14.93 -15.90
CA LYS A 48 -5.66 15.81 -16.56
C LYS A 48 -7.08 15.23 -16.52
N LYS A 49 -7.19 13.91 -16.67
CA LYS A 49 -8.46 13.20 -16.72
C LYS A 49 -8.43 12.06 -15.70
N MET A 50 -9.44 12.05 -14.84
CA MET A 50 -9.56 11.09 -13.75
C MET A 50 -10.68 10.08 -14.02
N SER A 51 -10.57 8.88 -13.47
CA SER A 51 -11.64 7.89 -13.54
C SER A 51 -12.82 8.30 -12.66
N SER A 52 -14.04 8.20 -13.19
CA SER A 52 -15.29 8.38 -12.43
C SER A 52 -15.70 7.14 -11.63
N GLN A 53 -14.94 6.04 -11.72
CA GLN A 53 -15.26 4.79 -11.05
C GLN A 53 -15.21 4.93 -9.52
N SER A 54 -16.27 4.50 -8.85
CA SER A 54 -16.33 4.56 -7.38
C SER A 54 -15.86 3.25 -6.75
N TYR A 55 -15.03 3.39 -5.71
CA TYR A 55 -14.49 2.27 -4.94
C TYR A 55 -14.83 2.40 -3.46
N THR A 56 -15.16 1.27 -2.85
CA THR A 56 -15.30 1.12 -1.39
C THR A 56 -14.01 0.52 -0.83
N THR A 57 -13.41 1.10 0.22
CA THR A 57 -12.21 0.50 0.83
C THR A 57 -12.54 -0.76 1.63
N LEU A 58 -11.53 -1.57 1.92
CA LEU A 58 -11.67 -2.74 2.81
C LEU A 58 -12.37 -2.37 4.12
N ASP A 59 -11.90 -1.32 4.82
CA ASP A 59 -12.48 -0.91 6.10
C ASP A 59 -13.94 -0.51 5.98
N GLN A 60 -14.28 0.23 4.92
CA GLN A 60 -15.66 0.65 4.66
C GLN A 60 -16.56 -0.56 4.42
N ALA A 61 -16.08 -1.54 3.65
CA ALA A 61 -16.82 -2.74 3.35
C ALA A 61 -16.97 -3.65 4.59
N MET A 62 -15.92 -3.82 5.40
CA MET A 62 -15.97 -4.54 6.67
C MET A 62 -16.94 -3.88 7.66
N LYS A 63 -16.85 -2.56 7.85
CA LYS A 63 -17.74 -1.81 8.75
C LYS A 63 -19.22 -1.89 8.36
N LYS A 64 -19.50 -2.04 7.06
CA LYS A 64 -20.86 -2.21 6.53
C LYS A 64 -21.34 -3.66 6.49
N GLY A 65 -20.51 -4.64 6.90
CA GLY A 65 -20.84 -6.06 6.81
C GLY A 65 -20.95 -6.58 5.37
N TRP A 66 -20.26 -5.93 4.41
CA TRP A 66 -20.31 -6.28 2.99
C TRP A 66 -19.34 -7.39 2.60
N LEU A 67 -18.45 -7.77 3.51
CA LEU A 67 -17.44 -8.79 3.28
C LEU A 67 -17.63 -9.96 4.23
N ASN A 68 -17.54 -11.16 3.67
CA ASN A 68 -17.38 -12.40 4.43
C ASN A 68 -15.96 -12.90 4.17
N ILE A 69 -15.21 -13.17 5.23
CA ILE A 69 -13.83 -13.67 5.16
C ILE A 69 -13.77 -14.97 5.97
N ARG A 70 -13.12 -16.01 5.44
CA ARG A 70 -12.87 -17.27 6.15
C ARG A 70 -11.50 -17.83 5.83
N GLU A 71 -10.92 -18.56 6.78
CA GLU A 71 -9.69 -19.33 6.58
C GLU A 71 -9.94 -20.58 5.74
N ILE A 72 -8.91 -21.02 5.01
CA ILE A 72 -8.98 -22.25 4.21
C ILE A 72 -8.42 -23.41 5.02
N GLY A 73 -9.32 -24.17 5.65
CA GLY A 73 -8.96 -25.32 6.47
C GLY A 73 -8.14 -24.94 7.70
N SER A 74 -7.58 -25.94 8.38
CA SER A 74 -6.86 -25.78 9.66
C SER A 74 -5.33 -25.64 9.51
N GLY A 75 -4.80 -25.37 8.30
CA GLY A 75 -3.36 -25.41 8.06
C GLY A 75 -2.80 -24.61 6.89
N ASP A 76 -3.62 -24.01 6.02
CA ASP A 76 -3.13 -23.11 4.97
C ASP A 76 -3.14 -21.66 5.47
N VAL A 77 -2.02 -21.28 6.10
CA VAL A 77 -1.80 -19.96 6.70
C VAL A 77 -1.86 -18.83 5.66
N ASN A 78 -1.49 -19.14 4.42
CA ASN A 78 -1.20 -18.14 3.41
C ASN A 78 -2.37 -17.91 2.46
N SER A 79 -3.57 -18.34 2.82
CA SER A 79 -4.76 -18.13 2.00
C SER A 79 -6.02 -17.97 2.82
N VAL A 80 -6.81 -16.95 2.48
CA VAL A 80 -8.19 -16.78 2.95
C VAL A 80 -9.13 -16.79 1.77
N GLU A 81 -10.40 -17.09 2.00
CA GLU A 81 -11.46 -16.81 1.05
C GLU A 81 -12.22 -15.57 1.46
N ILE A 82 -12.42 -14.66 0.51
CA ILE A 82 -13.16 -13.43 0.68
C ILE A 82 -14.33 -13.38 -0.28
N LYS A 83 -15.49 -12.92 0.20
CA LYS A 83 -16.70 -12.74 -0.60
C LYS A 83 -17.26 -11.35 -0.39
N ASN A 84 -17.47 -10.62 -1.49
CA ASN A 84 -18.22 -9.36 -1.49
C ASN A 84 -19.69 -9.64 -1.75
N THR A 85 -20.54 -9.30 -0.79
CA THR A 85 -22.01 -9.45 -0.89
C THR A 85 -22.70 -8.20 -1.39
N SER A 86 -21.97 -7.07 -1.46
CA SER A 86 -22.54 -5.77 -1.85
C SER A 86 -22.66 -5.60 -3.35
N ALA A 87 -23.37 -4.53 -3.75
CA ALA A 87 -23.46 -4.06 -5.12
C ALA A 87 -22.29 -3.14 -5.53
N HIS A 88 -21.28 -2.96 -4.66
CA HIS A 88 -20.17 -2.04 -4.88
C HIS A 88 -18.85 -2.78 -5.06
N MET A 89 -17.94 -2.23 -5.87
CA MET A 89 -16.58 -2.75 -6.00
C MET A 89 -15.75 -2.41 -4.76
N VAL A 90 -15.02 -3.40 -4.24
CA VAL A 90 -14.21 -3.25 -3.02
C VAL A 90 -12.72 -3.23 -3.36
N PHE A 91 -12.03 -2.17 -2.95
CA PHE A 91 -10.60 -1.95 -3.14
C PHE A 91 -9.79 -2.68 -2.08
N ILE A 92 -9.51 -3.95 -2.35
CA ILE A 92 -8.47 -4.77 -1.70
C ILE A 92 -7.68 -5.52 -2.77
N MET A 93 -8.41 -6.29 -3.59
CA MET A 93 -7.96 -6.94 -4.82
C MET A 93 -9.01 -6.72 -5.91
N LEU A 94 -9.68 -5.57 -5.87
CA LEU A 94 -10.80 -5.23 -6.78
C LEU A 94 -11.95 -6.21 -6.78
N LEU A 95 -12.34 -6.61 -5.57
CA LEU A 95 -13.34 -7.63 -5.42
C LEU A 95 -14.67 -7.15 -6.05
N PRO A 96 -15.15 -7.80 -7.13
CA PRO A 96 -16.33 -7.33 -7.86
C PRO A 96 -17.58 -7.37 -6.98
N PRO A 97 -18.63 -6.60 -7.33
CA PRO A 97 -19.94 -6.75 -6.71
C PRO A 97 -20.42 -8.20 -6.77
N ARG A 98 -20.96 -8.73 -5.68
CA ARG A 98 -21.49 -10.11 -5.61
C ARG A 98 -20.50 -11.17 -6.14
N SER A 99 -19.22 -11.06 -5.76
CA SER A 99 -18.11 -11.84 -6.33
C SER A 99 -18.19 -13.36 -6.17
N GLY A 100 -19.04 -13.88 -5.28
CA GLY A 100 -18.85 -15.22 -4.74
C GLY A 100 -17.58 -15.30 -3.88
N TRP A 101 -17.13 -16.51 -3.56
CA TRP A 101 -15.89 -16.73 -2.82
C TRP A 101 -14.68 -16.63 -3.76
N VAL A 102 -13.75 -15.75 -3.41
CA VAL A 102 -12.48 -15.55 -4.12
C VAL A 102 -11.34 -15.88 -3.16
N ARG A 103 -10.41 -16.73 -3.60
CA ARG A 103 -9.21 -17.04 -2.83
C ARG A 103 -8.22 -15.88 -2.89
N ALA A 104 -7.77 -15.42 -1.73
CA ALA A 104 -6.82 -14.34 -1.55
C ALA A 104 -5.55 -14.88 -0.87
N PRO A 105 -4.38 -14.85 -1.52
CA PRO A 105 -3.13 -15.14 -0.84
C PRO A 105 -2.86 -14.05 0.20
N VAL A 106 -2.48 -14.45 1.42
CA VAL A 106 -2.19 -13.53 2.53
C VAL A 106 -0.89 -13.92 3.20
N TYR A 107 -0.30 -12.97 3.92
CA TYR A 107 0.83 -13.22 4.81
C TYR A 107 0.48 -12.70 6.20
N CYS A 108 0.70 -13.53 7.21
CA CYS A 108 0.44 -13.17 8.59
C CYS A 108 1.55 -12.25 9.10
N VAL A 109 1.16 -11.11 9.66
CA VAL A 109 2.09 -10.09 10.21
C VAL A 109 2.11 -10.10 11.74
N GLU A 110 1.46 -11.10 12.34
CA GLU A 110 1.35 -11.31 13.78
C GLU A 110 1.83 -12.72 14.12
N HIS A 111 3.06 -12.84 14.63
CA HIS A 111 3.60 -14.11 15.07
C HIS A 111 2.81 -14.61 16.30
N GLY A 112 2.28 -15.83 16.25
CA GLY A 112 1.67 -16.48 17.43
C GLY A 112 0.19 -16.20 17.74
N ARG A 113 -0.57 -15.47 16.89
CA ARG A 113 -2.04 -15.31 17.09
C ARG A 113 -2.90 -16.56 16.82
N TRP A 114 -2.26 -17.70 16.56
CA TRP A 114 -2.88 -19.01 16.32
C TRP A 114 -3.70 -19.56 17.50
N THR A 115 -3.48 -19.04 18.70
CA THR A 115 -4.06 -19.61 19.94
C THR A 115 -5.36 -18.93 20.39
N HIS A 116 -5.73 -17.78 19.81
CA HIS A 116 -6.98 -17.08 20.12
C HIS A 116 -7.73 -16.70 18.84
N VAL A 117 -8.46 -17.67 18.30
CA VAL A 117 -9.29 -17.49 17.11
C VAL A 117 -10.62 -16.87 17.54
N THR A 118 -10.74 -15.55 17.50
CA THR A 118 -12.07 -14.97 17.32
C THR A 118 -12.45 -15.18 15.84
N PRO A 119 -13.62 -15.74 15.50
CA PRO A 119 -14.02 -15.96 14.09
C PRO A 119 -14.16 -14.67 13.26
N GLU A 120 -14.10 -13.51 13.91
CA GLU A 120 -14.33 -12.20 13.29
C GLU A 120 -13.03 -11.57 12.81
N PHE A 121 -12.86 -11.53 11.49
CA PHE A 121 -11.86 -10.69 10.85
C PHE A 121 -12.19 -9.21 11.11
N LYS A 122 -11.18 -8.43 11.51
CA LYS A 122 -11.29 -6.98 11.69
C LYS A 122 -10.30 -6.28 10.78
N SER A 123 -10.76 -5.26 10.08
CA SER A 123 -9.87 -4.32 9.41
C SER A 123 -9.28 -3.38 10.45
N GLU A 124 -7.96 -3.40 10.62
CA GLU A 124 -7.26 -2.45 11.48
C GLU A 124 -7.01 -1.13 10.71
N GLU A 125 -6.86 -0.01 11.43
CA GLU A 125 -6.51 1.29 10.82
C GLU A 125 -5.03 1.37 10.36
N LEU A 126 -4.41 0.22 10.10
CA LEU A 126 -3.00 0.08 9.84
C LEU A 126 -2.72 -0.43 8.42
N LEU A 127 -1.66 0.10 7.81
CA LEU A 127 -1.04 -0.45 6.62
C LEU A 127 0.41 -0.78 6.94
N VAL A 128 0.86 -1.96 6.52
CA VAL A 128 2.23 -2.40 6.79
C VAL A 128 3.26 -1.67 5.93
N PRO A 129 4.51 -1.51 6.39
CA PRO A 129 5.56 -0.76 5.68
C PRO A 129 5.84 -1.29 4.27
N ASN A 130 6.34 -0.42 3.38
CA ASN A 130 6.66 -0.78 2.00
C ASN A 130 7.72 -1.88 1.92
N ALA A 131 8.74 -1.81 2.78
CA ALA A 131 9.79 -2.82 2.83
C ALA A 131 9.21 -4.22 3.06
N LEU A 132 8.23 -4.34 3.96
CA LEU A 132 7.54 -5.59 4.26
C LEU A 132 6.66 -6.07 3.10
N ARG A 133 5.87 -5.17 2.48
CA ARG A 133 5.05 -5.50 1.29
C ARG A 133 5.93 -6.04 0.15
N LYS A 134 7.06 -5.36 -0.10
CA LYS A 134 8.03 -5.75 -1.11
C LYS A 134 8.66 -7.11 -0.79
N LYS A 135 9.06 -7.34 0.47
CA LYS A 135 9.62 -8.61 0.92
C LYS A 135 8.63 -9.75 0.65
N ALA A 136 7.40 -9.62 1.14
CA ALA A 136 6.34 -10.60 0.97
C ALA A 136 6.10 -10.94 -0.51
N LYS A 137 6.13 -9.93 -1.39
CA LYS A 137 5.89 -10.14 -2.83
C LYS A 137 7.06 -10.82 -3.56
N ILE A 138 8.30 -10.61 -3.12
CA ILE A 138 9.50 -11.15 -3.77
C ILE A 138 9.79 -12.57 -3.30
N THR A 139 9.70 -12.80 -1.99
CA THR A 139 10.12 -14.06 -1.39
C THR A 139 8.98 -15.07 -1.31
N GLU A 140 7.73 -14.58 -1.29
CA GLU A 140 6.53 -15.38 -1.08
C GLU A 140 6.65 -16.29 0.15
N SER A 141 7.40 -15.83 1.15
CA SER A 141 7.83 -16.61 2.32
C SER A 141 7.35 -15.97 3.62
N GLN A 142 6.65 -16.77 4.44
CA GLN A 142 6.14 -16.34 5.74
C GLN A 142 7.25 -16.08 6.76
N SER A 143 8.35 -16.84 6.73
CA SER A 143 9.51 -16.62 7.60
C SER A 143 10.19 -15.30 7.27
N ASP A 144 10.38 -15.00 5.98
CA ASP A 144 11.08 -13.79 5.53
C ASP A 144 10.28 -12.52 5.87
N VAL A 145 8.96 -12.62 5.89
CA VAL A 145 8.07 -11.56 6.40
C VAL A 145 8.34 -11.31 7.88
N TRP A 146 8.44 -12.36 8.70
CA TRP A 146 8.75 -12.21 10.13
C TRP A 146 10.16 -11.70 10.38
N ASP A 147 11.14 -12.14 9.59
CA ASP A 147 12.52 -11.67 9.69
C ASP A 147 12.63 -10.18 9.34
N GLU A 148 11.87 -9.68 8.36
CA GLU A 148 11.83 -8.25 8.04
C GLU A 148 11.18 -7.43 9.17
N ILE A 149 10.13 -7.96 9.83
CA ILE A 149 9.52 -7.31 10.99
C ILE A 149 10.53 -7.20 12.13
N ALA A 150 11.23 -8.30 12.45
CA ALA A 150 12.25 -8.34 13.49
C ALA A 150 13.40 -7.38 13.17
N SER A 151 13.89 -7.40 11.92
CA SER A 151 14.96 -6.50 11.47
C SER A 151 14.54 -5.02 11.58
N CYS A 152 13.29 -4.69 11.27
CA CYS A 152 12.76 -3.33 11.45
C CYS A 152 12.71 -2.93 12.94
N GLN A 153 12.30 -3.84 13.81
CA GLN A 153 12.30 -3.61 15.27
C GLN A 153 13.70 -3.36 15.81
N ASP A 154 14.69 -4.15 15.38
CA ASP A 154 16.08 -4.00 15.80
C ASP A 154 16.65 -2.64 15.36
N ARG A 155 16.41 -2.24 14.10
CA ARG A 155 16.87 -0.92 13.58
C ARG A 155 16.23 0.26 14.31
N LEU A 156 14.97 0.14 14.70
CA LEU A 156 14.26 1.20 15.43
C LEU A 156 14.42 1.13 16.96
N GLY A 157 15.09 0.08 17.48
CA GLY A 157 15.23 -0.17 18.90
C GLY A 157 13.91 -0.43 19.61
N ILE A 158 12.99 -1.13 18.95
CA ILE A 158 11.67 -1.48 19.49
C ILE A 158 11.76 -2.86 20.15
N VAL A 159 11.56 -2.93 21.45
CA VAL A 159 11.52 -4.21 22.18
C VAL A 159 10.09 -4.72 22.19
N SER A 160 9.85 -5.87 21.55
CA SER A 160 8.52 -6.51 21.51
C SER A 160 8.63 -8.01 21.71
N GLU A 161 7.90 -8.53 22.70
CA GLU A 161 7.78 -9.98 22.93
C GLU A 161 7.04 -10.69 21.78
N THR A 162 6.10 -9.99 21.13
CA THR A 162 5.22 -10.59 20.12
C THR A 162 5.74 -10.50 18.69
N ARG A 163 6.80 -9.71 18.44
CA ARG A 163 7.41 -9.49 17.12
C ARG A 163 6.38 -9.24 16.00
N THR A 164 5.36 -8.45 16.30
CA THR A 164 4.28 -8.10 15.35
C THR A 164 4.49 -6.71 14.76
N VAL A 165 3.98 -6.48 13.55
CA VAL A 165 3.96 -5.11 12.98
C VAL A 165 3.20 -4.16 13.91
N ARG A 166 2.13 -4.64 14.54
CA ARG A 166 1.32 -3.87 15.48
C ARG A 166 2.16 -3.29 16.62
N ALA A 167 3.12 -4.06 17.15
CA ALA A 167 3.99 -3.58 18.20
C ALA A 167 4.80 -2.35 17.77
N ASN A 168 5.21 -2.29 16.50
CA ASN A 168 5.96 -1.13 15.98
C ASN A 168 5.13 0.15 16.04
N TYR A 169 3.82 0.03 15.78
CA TYR A 169 2.88 1.15 15.84
C TYR A 169 2.32 1.39 17.24
N ALA A 170 2.60 0.52 18.22
CA ALA A 170 2.18 0.68 19.62
C ALA A 170 3.23 1.40 20.48
N ASP A 171 4.50 1.43 20.05
CA ASP A 171 5.56 2.19 20.72
C ASP A 171 5.27 3.71 20.64
N GLU A 172 5.11 4.36 21.79
CA GLU A 172 4.73 5.78 21.90
C GLU A 172 5.74 6.74 21.23
N ARG A 173 7.03 6.44 21.32
CA ARG A 173 8.09 7.23 20.69
C ARG A 173 7.98 7.13 19.17
N ILE A 174 7.69 5.94 18.66
CA ILE A 174 7.47 5.72 17.23
C ILE A 174 6.17 6.40 16.76
N GLN A 175 5.08 6.28 17.51
CA GLN A 175 3.83 6.99 17.21
C GLN A 175 4.03 8.49 17.08
N LYS A 176 4.67 9.11 18.08
CA LYS A 176 4.94 10.56 18.07
C LYS A 176 5.74 10.98 16.84
N ARG A 177 6.79 10.22 16.49
CA ARG A 177 7.58 10.47 15.28
C ARG A 177 6.72 10.35 14.03
N ILE A 178 5.91 9.30 13.90
CA ILE A 178 5.02 9.08 12.75
C ILE A 178 4.00 10.21 12.61
N ASP A 179 3.40 10.65 13.71
CA ASP A 179 2.37 11.69 13.70
C ASP A 179 2.92 13.03 13.19
N GLU A 180 4.20 13.33 13.43
CA GLU A 180 4.87 14.48 12.81
C GLU A 180 4.87 14.38 11.27
N TYR A 181 5.19 13.22 10.69
CA TYR A 181 5.11 13.03 9.22
C TYR A 181 3.66 13.14 8.75
N VAL A 182 2.71 12.55 9.48
CA VAL A 182 1.28 12.61 9.12
C VAL A 182 0.78 14.04 9.02
N GLN A 183 1.11 14.88 10.01
CA GLN A 183 0.72 16.30 10.01
C GLN A 183 1.32 17.05 8.81
N GLN A 184 2.59 16.80 8.48
CA GLN A 184 3.28 17.52 7.41
C GLN A 184 2.78 17.13 6.01
N PHE A 185 2.32 15.89 5.84
CA PHE A 185 1.83 15.38 4.56
C PHE A 185 0.31 15.31 4.44
N GLU A 186 -0.45 15.71 5.48
CA GLU A 186 -1.91 15.64 5.51
C GLU A 186 -2.57 16.27 4.28
N ARG A 187 -2.02 17.39 3.81
CA ARG A 187 -2.64 18.20 2.75
C ARG A 187 -2.47 17.63 1.34
N ILE A 188 -1.60 16.64 1.11
CA ILE A 188 -1.25 16.17 -0.25
C ILE A 188 -2.48 15.83 -1.11
N PRO A 189 -3.45 15.01 -0.64
CA PRO A 189 -4.60 14.67 -1.46
C PRO A 189 -5.49 15.89 -1.79
N VAL A 190 -5.46 16.94 -0.96
CA VAL A 190 -6.30 18.13 -1.15
C VAL A 190 -5.58 19.29 -1.82
N LEU A 191 -4.30 19.16 -2.15
CA LEU A 191 -3.57 20.18 -2.93
C LEU A 191 -4.17 20.36 -4.33
N SER A 192 -4.67 19.28 -4.91
CA SER A 192 -5.38 19.29 -6.19
C SER A 192 -6.36 18.12 -6.24
N HIS A 193 -7.59 18.39 -6.70
CA HIS A 193 -8.62 17.37 -6.95
C HIS A 193 -8.18 16.31 -7.98
N ASN A 194 -7.14 16.63 -8.75
CA ASN A 194 -6.57 15.76 -9.77
C ASN A 194 -5.40 14.92 -9.25
N THR A 195 -5.04 15.02 -7.96
CA THR A 195 -3.99 14.19 -7.36
C THR A 195 -4.50 12.76 -7.25
N VAL A 196 -3.89 11.84 -7.97
CA VAL A 196 -4.31 10.43 -8.02
C VAL A 196 -3.30 9.49 -7.41
N GLY A 197 -2.10 9.95 -7.11
CA GLY A 197 -1.05 9.11 -6.57
C GLY A 197 0.10 9.89 -6.00
N VAL A 198 1.12 9.16 -5.57
CA VAL A 198 2.36 9.71 -5.02
C VAL A 198 3.54 8.82 -5.36
N ILE A 199 4.71 9.46 -5.56
CA ILE A 199 6.01 8.80 -5.48
C ILE A 199 6.65 9.21 -4.16
N VAL A 200 7.18 8.23 -3.44
CA VAL A 200 7.72 8.40 -2.10
C VAL A 200 9.19 8.01 -2.10
N THR A 201 10.04 8.84 -1.54
CA THR A 201 11.49 8.65 -1.54
C THR A 201 12.11 8.87 -0.17
N THR A 202 13.19 8.13 0.08
CA THR A 202 14.08 8.30 1.23
C THR A 202 15.50 7.96 0.78
N GLY A 203 16.50 8.65 1.34
CA GLY A 203 17.87 8.59 0.85
C GLY A 203 17.96 8.84 -0.67
N ASP A 204 18.67 7.98 -1.37
CA ASP A 204 18.83 8.00 -2.83
C ASP A 204 17.79 7.13 -3.58
N ARG A 205 16.73 6.67 -2.90
CA ARG A 205 15.83 5.63 -3.43
C ARG A 205 14.38 6.06 -3.49
N ILE A 206 13.69 5.58 -4.52
CA ILE A 206 12.23 5.52 -4.57
C ILE A 206 11.79 4.28 -3.80
N ILE A 207 11.01 4.47 -2.72
CA ILE A 207 10.51 3.37 -1.88
C ILE A 207 9.10 2.93 -2.27
N CYS A 208 8.32 3.82 -2.90
CA CYS A 208 6.96 3.52 -3.29
C CYS A 208 6.50 4.41 -4.46
N CYS A 209 5.66 3.87 -5.32
CA CYS A 209 4.86 4.59 -6.31
C CYS A 209 3.44 4.03 -6.24
N ASP A 210 2.54 4.77 -5.59
CA ASP A 210 1.14 4.38 -5.41
C ASP A 210 0.27 5.28 -6.28
N ILE A 211 -0.46 4.69 -7.24
CA ILE A 211 -1.35 5.39 -8.17
C ILE A 211 -2.74 4.77 -8.06
N PHE A 212 -3.75 5.61 -7.83
CA PHE A 212 -5.13 5.20 -7.63
C PHE A 212 -6.02 5.68 -8.78
N ALA A 213 -7.18 5.05 -8.95
CA ALA A 213 -8.12 5.41 -10.01
C ALA A 213 -8.60 6.88 -9.90
N ASN A 214 -8.72 7.41 -8.68
CA ASN A 214 -9.10 8.80 -8.42
C ASN A 214 -8.65 9.30 -7.05
N ASN A 215 -8.70 10.63 -6.91
CA ASN A 215 -8.40 11.34 -5.68
C ASN A 215 -9.28 10.91 -4.50
N THR A 216 -10.55 10.60 -4.74
CA THR A 216 -11.47 10.13 -3.71
C THR A 216 -10.96 8.84 -3.05
N LEU A 217 -10.43 7.89 -3.82
CA LEU A 217 -9.84 6.67 -3.28
C LEU A 217 -8.52 6.95 -2.55
N LEU A 218 -7.63 7.75 -3.13
CA LEU A 218 -6.38 8.18 -2.50
C LEU A 218 -6.67 8.82 -1.13
N ALA A 219 -7.60 9.78 -1.07
CA ALA A 219 -7.95 10.50 0.15
C ALA A 219 -8.48 9.57 1.25
N LYS A 220 -9.31 8.56 0.90
CA LYS A 220 -9.80 7.55 1.84
C LYS A 220 -8.68 6.71 2.46
N LEU A 221 -7.59 6.47 1.72
CA LEU A 221 -6.47 5.63 2.15
C LEU A 221 -5.30 6.44 2.74
N TRP A 222 -5.29 7.75 2.54
CA TRP A 222 -4.14 8.62 2.77
C TRP A 222 -3.55 8.51 4.18
N LYS A 223 -4.41 8.53 5.21
CA LYS A 223 -3.98 8.41 6.61
C LYS A 223 -3.15 7.13 6.83
N LYS A 224 -3.55 6.01 6.22
CA LYS A 224 -2.83 4.73 6.33
C LYS A 224 -1.55 4.71 5.52
N LEU A 225 -1.60 5.26 4.30
CA LEU A 225 -0.45 5.34 3.39
C LEU A 225 0.69 6.14 4.01
N VAL A 226 0.42 7.35 4.52
CA VAL A 226 1.46 8.19 5.13
C VAL A 226 2.08 7.52 6.36
N ARG A 227 1.28 6.82 7.18
CA ARG A 227 1.82 6.06 8.34
C ARG A 227 2.73 4.91 7.89
N SER A 228 2.39 4.22 6.79
CA SER A 228 3.26 3.21 6.19
C SER A 228 4.57 3.84 5.68
N TYR A 229 4.49 4.96 4.97
CA TYR A 229 5.66 5.64 4.41
C TYR A 229 6.58 6.19 5.51
N ALA A 230 5.98 6.77 6.55
CA ALA A 230 6.70 7.29 7.70
C ALA A 230 7.47 6.18 8.42
N MET A 231 6.89 4.99 8.56
CA MET A 231 7.59 3.86 9.18
C MET A 231 8.87 3.47 8.40
N ASP A 232 8.80 3.37 7.07
CA ASP A 232 10.01 3.13 6.26
C ASP A 232 11.00 4.31 6.37
N ALA A 233 10.50 5.53 6.53
CA ALA A 233 11.33 6.70 6.71
C ALA A 233 12.00 6.76 8.10
N LEU A 234 11.48 6.16 9.16
CA LEU A 234 12.10 6.32 10.49
C LEU A 234 13.55 5.80 10.58
N ASP A 235 13.92 4.93 9.66
CA ASP A 235 15.24 4.31 9.48
C ASP A 235 15.90 4.72 8.14
N GLY A 236 15.33 5.69 7.43
CA GLY A 236 15.81 6.13 6.12
C GLY A 236 16.71 7.36 6.17
N ASP A 237 17.60 7.48 5.19
CA ASP A 237 18.46 8.66 5.01
C ASP A 237 17.69 9.87 4.45
N LYS A 238 18.30 11.06 4.56
CA LYS A 238 17.72 12.27 3.98
C LYS A 238 17.50 12.11 2.47
N ALA A 239 16.27 12.32 2.01
CA ALA A 239 15.92 12.17 0.59
C ALA A 239 16.73 13.12 -0.32
N THR A 240 17.45 12.56 -1.29
CA THR A 240 18.25 13.25 -2.30
C THR A 240 17.67 13.13 -3.71
N VAL A 241 16.66 12.27 -3.90
CA VAL A 241 16.00 12.05 -5.19
C VAL A 241 15.43 13.36 -5.75
N THR A 242 15.77 13.67 -6.99
CA THR A 242 15.37 14.89 -7.72
C THR A 242 14.10 14.67 -8.55
N ASN A 243 13.51 15.77 -9.05
CA ASN A 243 12.38 15.67 -9.99
C ASN A 243 12.78 14.89 -11.26
N ASP A 244 13.97 15.13 -11.79
CA ASP A 244 14.45 14.45 -13.01
C ASP A 244 14.58 12.94 -12.82
N MET A 245 15.06 12.49 -11.65
CA MET A 245 15.12 11.06 -11.32
C MET A 245 13.72 10.45 -11.23
N VAL A 246 12.74 11.19 -10.70
CA VAL A 246 11.35 10.73 -10.63
C VAL A 246 10.71 10.68 -12.01
N MET A 247 10.96 11.68 -12.86
CA MET A 247 10.48 11.69 -14.25
C MET A 247 11.10 10.54 -15.05
N ALA A 248 12.41 10.30 -14.92
CA ALA A 248 13.07 9.17 -15.56
C ALA A 248 12.50 7.82 -15.09
N PHE A 249 12.17 7.72 -13.80
CA PHE A 249 11.48 6.55 -13.26
C PHE A 249 10.09 6.38 -13.87
N LEU A 250 9.27 7.44 -13.96
CA LEU A 250 7.95 7.40 -14.58
C LEU A 250 8.03 6.96 -16.05
N SER A 251 8.94 7.52 -16.85
CA SER A 251 9.16 7.10 -18.24
C SER A 251 9.62 5.64 -18.34
N SER A 252 10.34 5.12 -17.34
CA SER A 252 10.73 3.70 -17.33
C SER A 252 9.53 2.75 -17.15
N LEU A 253 8.41 3.23 -16.58
CA LEU A 253 7.20 2.42 -16.42
C LEU A 253 6.58 2.05 -17.77
N GLU A 254 6.74 2.88 -18.81
CA GLU A 254 6.28 2.55 -20.16
C GLU A 254 6.86 1.23 -20.69
N ASN A 255 8.02 0.82 -20.21
CA ASN A 255 8.69 -0.41 -20.64
C ASN A 255 8.63 -1.50 -19.57
N ALA A 256 7.87 -1.29 -18.49
CA ALA A 256 7.75 -2.24 -17.40
C ALA A 256 6.78 -3.37 -17.75
N ARG A 257 7.07 -4.57 -17.20
CA ARG A 257 6.13 -5.69 -17.25
C ARG A 257 5.09 -5.54 -16.13
N TYR A 258 3.83 -5.38 -16.50
CA TYR A 258 2.72 -5.27 -15.56
C TYR A 258 2.23 -6.65 -15.09
N ILE A 259 1.95 -6.77 -13.79
CA ILE A 259 1.25 -7.92 -13.22
C ILE A 259 -0.18 -7.47 -12.91
N VAL A 260 -1.13 -7.95 -13.70
CA VAL A 260 -2.55 -7.69 -13.45
C VAL A 260 -3.07 -8.76 -12.49
N ALA A 261 -3.56 -8.35 -11.32
CA ALA A 261 -4.26 -9.25 -10.41
C ALA A 261 -5.54 -9.75 -11.11
N LYS A 262 -5.63 -11.07 -11.30
CA LYS A 262 -6.83 -11.74 -11.82
C LYS A 262 -7.82 -12.03 -10.70
#